data_AF-A0A6N3D0S6-F1
#
_entry.id   AF-A0A6N3D0S6-F1
#
_cell.length_a   1.000
_cell.length_b   1.000
_cell.length_c   1.000
_cell.angle_alpha   90.00
_cell.angle_beta   90.00
_cell.angle_gamma   90.00
#
_symmetry.space_group_name_H-M   'P 1'
#
loop_
_entity.id
_entity.type
_entity.pdbx_description
1 polymer ?
#
loop_
_entity_poly.entity_id
_entity_poly.type
_entity_poly.pdbx_seq_one_letter_code
_entity_poly.pdbx_strand_id
1 'polypeptide(L)'
;MQYKGKITNWSLTQFLNTIPKFPNGNPNNGFVGSPFVENSWTYSAIYPAPLATWGQKYGNVQNISGSSMTTLLNEVKNGNPVVAWVTINFQPIRWGNWSFGVAANNNHAVTLDGYNKGSNQVHVSDPISGSYWLNRTTFENIYNARKYAVVVR
;
A
#
# COMPACT_ATOMS: atom_id res chain seq x y z
N MET A 1 3.35 -10.73 -6.40
CA MET A 1 3.63 -11.24 -7.77
C MET A 1 4.58 -12.42 -7.74
N GLN A 2 5.85 -12.24 -7.35
CA GLN A 2 6.81 -13.36 -7.23
C GLN A 2 6.32 -14.47 -6.29
N TYR A 3 5.85 -14.11 -5.09
CA TYR A 3 5.27 -15.06 -4.12
C TYR A 3 3.94 -15.72 -4.58
N LYS A 4 3.30 -15.18 -5.62
CA LYS A 4 2.12 -15.76 -6.28
C LYS A 4 2.51 -16.54 -7.55
N GLY A 5 3.80 -16.80 -7.78
CA GLY A 5 4.33 -17.47 -8.96
C GLY A 5 4.23 -16.65 -10.25
N LYS A 6 4.02 -15.33 -10.15
CA LYS A 6 3.92 -14.40 -11.29
C LYS A 6 5.19 -13.55 -11.39
N ILE A 7 5.74 -13.41 -12.59
CA ILE A 7 6.98 -12.65 -12.87
C ILE A 7 8.20 -13.16 -12.07
N THR A 8 8.50 -14.45 -12.18
CA THR A 8 9.64 -15.08 -11.48
C THR A 8 11.00 -14.70 -12.05
N ASN A 9 11.04 -14.20 -13.30
CA ASN A 9 12.28 -14.00 -14.06
C ASN A 9 12.77 -12.55 -14.05
N TRP A 10 12.11 -11.65 -13.32
CA TRP A 10 12.49 -10.24 -13.25
C TRP A 10 13.03 -9.88 -11.87
N SER A 11 14.04 -9.02 -11.84
CA SER A 11 14.46 -8.34 -10.61
C SER A 11 13.42 -7.31 -10.15
N LEU A 12 13.47 -6.94 -8.87
CA LEU A 12 12.60 -5.89 -8.33
C LEU A 12 12.78 -4.55 -9.08
N THR A 13 14.02 -4.22 -9.46
CA THR A 13 14.33 -3.02 -10.24
C THR A 13 13.68 -3.05 -11.62
N GLN A 14 13.77 -4.18 -12.33
CA GLN A 14 13.12 -4.36 -13.64
C GLN A 14 11.60 -4.18 -13.51
N PHE A 15 11.00 -4.75 -12.46
CA PHE A 15 9.58 -4.59 -12.19
C PHE A 15 9.21 -3.12 -11.91
N LEU A 16 9.90 -2.46 -10.99
CA LEU A 16 9.65 -1.06 -10.60
C LEU A 16 9.88 -0.06 -11.74
N ASN A 17 10.76 -0.37 -12.70
CA ASN A 17 10.93 0.46 -13.90
C ASN A 17 9.67 0.55 -14.77
N THR A 18 8.72 -0.38 -14.63
CA THR A 18 7.46 -0.38 -15.39
C THR A 18 6.34 0.44 -14.73
N ILE A 19 6.55 0.95 -13.51
CA ILE A 19 5.51 1.68 -12.78
C ILE A 19 5.16 2.98 -13.53
N PRO A 20 3.86 3.33 -13.69
CA PRO A 20 3.49 4.58 -14.34
C PRO A 20 3.99 5.75 -13.50
N LYS A 21 4.91 6.55 -14.04
CA LYS A 21 5.42 7.76 -13.37
C LYS A 21 4.56 8.95 -13.75
N PHE A 22 4.25 9.80 -12.79
CA PHE A 22 3.53 11.04 -13.03
C PHE A 22 4.33 12.23 -12.45
N PRO A 23 5.12 12.93 -13.27
CA PRO A 23 6.03 13.96 -12.78
C PRO A 23 5.31 15.21 -12.24
N ASN A 24 4.04 15.42 -12.60
CA ASN A 24 3.28 16.61 -12.22
C ASN A 24 2.78 16.57 -10.75
N GLY A 25 3.24 15.63 -9.94
CA GLY A 25 3.06 15.67 -8.49
C GLY A 25 1.74 15.09 -7.95
N ASN A 26 0.84 14.58 -8.80
CA ASN A 26 -0.45 14.02 -8.35
C ASN A 26 -0.43 12.48 -8.29
N PRO A 27 -0.46 11.87 -7.08
CA PRO A 27 -0.39 10.42 -6.91
C PRO A 27 -1.65 9.67 -7.40
N ASN A 28 -2.76 10.39 -7.67
CA ASN A 28 -3.96 9.80 -8.27
C ASN A 28 -3.76 9.37 -9.73
N ASN A 29 -2.75 9.91 -10.41
CA ASN A 29 -2.49 9.64 -11.83
C ASN A 29 -1.31 8.67 -12.06
N GLY A 30 -0.49 8.42 -11.06
CA GLY A 30 0.69 7.57 -11.15
C GLY A 30 1.64 7.76 -9.98
N PHE A 31 2.80 7.12 -10.03
CA PHE A 31 3.86 7.27 -9.04
C PHE A 31 4.55 8.63 -9.17
N VAL A 32 4.51 9.41 -8.10
CA VAL A 32 5.20 10.69 -7.96
C VAL A 32 6.59 10.44 -7.36
N GLY A 33 7.62 11.11 -7.88
CA GLY A 33 9.00 10.95 -7.41
C GLY A 33 9.73 9.77 -8.05
N SER A 34 10.69 9.20 -7.32
CA SER A 34 11.46 8.03 -7.76
C SER A 34 11.24 6.86 -6.80
N PRO A 35 10.95 5.64 -7.30
CA PRO A 35 10.90 4.45 -6.46
C PRO A 35 12.30 3.98 -6.02
N PHE A 36 13.36 4.63 -6.51
CA PHE A 36 14.76 4.23 -6.28
C PHE A 36 15.57 5.25 -5.49
N VAL A 37 15.13 6.52 -5.45
CA VAL A 37 15.89 7.63 -4.85
C VAL A 37 14.94 8.46 -4.00
N GLU A 38 15.29 8.64 -2.74
CA GLU A 38 14.54 9.50 -1.83
C GLU A 38 14.72 10.99 -2.20
N ASN A 39 13.63 11.75 -2.15
CA ASN A 39 13.66 13.20 -2.30
C ASN A 39 12.78 13.84 -1.24
N SER A 40 13.40 14.53 -0.28
CA SER A 40 12.75 15.15 0.87
C SER A 40 11.74 16.26 0.48
N TRP A 41 11.82 16.80 -0.73
CA TRP A 41 10.95 17.87 -1.23
C TRP A 41 9.79 17.36 -2.10
N THR A 42 9.71 16.05 -2.33
CA THR A 42 8.70 15.44 -3.20
C THR A 42 7.78 14.51 -2.42
N TYR A 43 6.48 14.71 -2.56
CA TYR A 43 5.47 13.77 -2.05
C TYR A 43 5.52 12.46 -2.85
N SER A 44 6.41 11.55 -2.48
CA SER A 44 6.65 10.32 -3.23
C SER A 44 5.60 9.27 -2.91
N ALA A 45 4.63 9.07 -3.80
CA ALA A 45 3.54 8.14 -3.60
C ALA A 45 2.90 7.72 -4.94
N ILE A 46 2.24 6.57 -4.91
CA ILE A 46 1.21 6.16 -5.88
C ILE A 46 -0.05 5.83 -5.08
N TYR A 47 -1.23 6.21 -5.58
CA TYR A 47 -2.51 5.93 -4.92
C TYR A 47 -3.19 4.66 -5.48
N PRO A 48 -4.27 4.16 -4.82
CA PRO A 48 -4.84 2.85 -5.14
C PRO A 48 -5.24 2.63 -6.60
N ALA A 49 -5.88 3.59 -7.24
CA ALA A 49 -6.37 3.46 -8.62
C ALA A 49 -5.24 3.21 -9.64
N PRO A 50 -4.19 4.06 -9.74
CA PRO A 50 -3.09 3.81 -10.65
C PRO A 50 -2.27 2.58 -10.25
N LEU A 51 -2.12 2.28 -8.94
CA LEU A 51 -1.43 1.06 -8.51
C LEU A 51 -2.17 -0.21 -8.96
N ALA A 52 -3.48 -0.26 -8.78
CA ALA A 52 -4.29 -1.40 -9.20
C ALA A 52 -4.26 -1.58 -10.73
N THR A 53 -4.45 -0.48 -11.48
CA THR A 53 -4.40 -0.49 -12.95
C THR A 53 -3.06 -1.01 -13.47
N TRP A 54 -1.95 -0.59 -12.86
CA TRP A 54 -0.63 -1.11 -13.22
C TRP A 54 -0.46 -2.59 -12.83
N GLY A 55 -0.90 -2.98 -11.63
CA GLY A 55 -0.82 -4.35 -11.14
C GLY A 55 -1.62 -5.36 -11.97
N GLN A 56 -2.74 -4.93 -12.56
CA GLN A 56 -3.58 -5.74 -13.45
C GLN A 56 -2.86 -6.27 -14.69
N LYS A 57 -1.77 -5.63 -15.12
CA LYS A 57 -0.91 -6.13 -16.20
C LYS A 57 -0.26 -7.47 -15.88
N TYR A 58 -0.24 -7.84 -14.62
CA TYR A 58 0.56 -8.98 -14.13
C TYR A 58 -0.27 -10.03 -13.38
N GLY A 59 -1.50 -9.70 -12.95
CA GLY A 59 -2.34 -10.60 -12.17
C GLY A 59 -3.69 -9.98 -11.80
N ASN A 60 -4.46 -10.67 -10.94
CA ASN A 60 -5.75 -10.17 -10.49
C ASN A 60 -5.55 -9.16 -9.35
N VAL A 61 -5.40 -7.90 -9.72
CA VAL A 61 -5.21 -6.78 -8.79
C VAL A 61 -6.43 -5.88 -8.82
N GLN A 62 -6.96 -5.51 -7.66
CA GLN A 62 -8.17 -4.69 -7.57
C GLN A 62 -8.03 -3.61 -6.51
N ASN A 63 -8.46 -2.40 -6.86
CA ASN A 63 -8.65 -1.33 -5.90
C ASN A 63 -9.90 -1.65 -5.06
N ILE A 64 -9.71 -1.88 -3.77
CA ILE A 64 -10.78 -2.16 -2.81
C ILE A 64 -10.89 -1.05 -1.76
N SER A 65 -10.46 0.16 -2.12
CA SER A 65 -10.56 1.33 -1.24
C SER A 65 -12.01 1.56 -0.80
N GLY A 66 -12.19 2.01 0.45
CA GLY A 66 -13.48 2.11 1.12
C GLY A 66 -13.88 0.87 1.92
N SER A 67 -13.24 -0.28 1.68
CA SER A 67 -13.54 -1.54 2.36
C SER A 67 -13.32 -1.49 3.87
N SER A 68 -14.12 -2.26 4.62
CA SER A 68 -13.99 -2.44 6.07
C SER A 68 -12.77 -3.29 6.43
N MET A 69 -12.26 -3.16 7.66
CA MET A 69 -11.18 -4.03 8.15
C MET A 69 -11.54 -5.52 8.03
N THR A 70 -12.79 -5.88 8.31
CA THR A 70 -13.28 -7.25 8.12
C THR A 70 -13.14 -7.74 6.68
N THR A 71 -13.39 -6.89 5.69
CA THR A 71 -13.22 -7.23 4.27
C THR A 71 -11.75 -7.50 3.95
N LEU A 72 -10.86 -6.64 4.45
CA LEU A 72 -9.41 -6.82 4.30
C LEU A 72 -8.94 -8.14 4.92
N LEU A 73 -9.40 -8.46 6.13
CA LEU A 73 -9.07 -9.70 6.82
C LEU A 73 -9.61 -10.94 6.09
N ASN A 74 -10.78 -10.84 5.45
CA ASN A 74 -11.33 -11.93 4.65
C ASN A 74 -10.50 -12.21 3.39
N GLU A 75 -10.00 -11.17 2.71
CA GLU A 75 -9.07 -11.34 1.59
C GLU A 75 -7.79 -12.06 2.05
N VAL A 76 -7.19 -11.60 3.15
CA VAL A 76 -5.98 -12.20 3.71
C VAL A 76 -6.20 -13.65 4.12
N LYS A 77 -7.34 -13.95 4.77
CA LYS A 77 -7.74 -15.32 5.13
C LYS A 77 -7.84 -16.23 3.90
N ASN A 78 -8.25 -15.68 2.75
CA ASN A 78 -8.33 -16.40 1.48
C ASN A 78 -6.99 -16.45 0.73
N GLY A 79 -5.89 -16.04 1.36
CA GLY A 79 -4.55 -16.03 0.76
C GLY A 79 -4.30 -14.84 -0.18
N ASN A 80 -5.12 -13.79 -0.13
CA ASN A 80 -4.99 -12.60 -0.96
C ASN A 80 -4.38 -11.46 -0.14
N PRO A 81 -3.09 -11.14 -0.29
CA PRO A 81 -2.48 -10.01 0.41
C PRO A 81 -3.09 -8.68 -0.05
N VAL A 82 -3.13 -7.72 0.87
CA VAL A 82 -3.67 -6.39 0.65
C VAL A 82 -2.59 -5.34 0.88
N VAL A 83 -2.29 -4.53 -0.12
CA VAL A 83 -1.53 -3.29 0.06
C VAL A 83 -2.47 -2.25 0.67
N ALA A 84 -2.15 -1.77 1.86
CA ALA A 84 -2.94 -0.77 2.57
C ALA A 84 -2.11 0.49 2.82
N TRP A 85 -2.72 1.66 2.61
CA TRP A 85 -2.06 2.91 2.94
C TRP A 85 -2.33 3.25 4.40
N VAL A 86 -1.24 3.47 5.11
CA VAL A 86 -1.18 3.75 6.54
C VAL A 86 -0.27 4.97 6.74
N THR A 87 0.31 5.09 7.92
CA THR A 87 1.32 6.10 8.24
C THR A 87 2.61 5.44 8.67
N ILE A 88 3.72 6.17 8.52
CA ILE A 88 5.03 5.71 8.99
C ILE A 88 4.93 5.34 10.48
N ASN A 89 5.38 4.13 10.83
CA ASN A 89 5.33 3.57 12.18
C ASN A 89 3.93 3.59 12.83
N PHE A 90 2.86 3.60 12.02
CA PHE A 90 1.47 3.69 12.49
C PHE A 90 1.21 4.88 13.42
N GLN A 91 1.96 5.97 13.24
CA GLN A 91 1.77 7.21 14.00
C GLN A 91 0.48 7.94 13.60
N PRO A 92 -0.10 8.79 14.47
CA PRO A 92 -1.24 9.62 14.09
C PRO A 92 -1.02 10.37 12.77
N ILE A 93 -2.08 10.47 11.97
CA ILE A 93 -2.02 11.09 10.65
C ILE A 93 -1.75 12.59 10.76
N ARG A 94 -0.86 13.08 9.90
CA ARG A 94 -0.51 14.51 9.80
C ARG A 94 -1.00 15.04 8.47
N TRP A 95 -2.16 15.69 8.46
CA TRP A 95 -2.73 16.24 7.23
C TRP A 95 -1.96 17.47 6.76
N GLY A 96 -1.82 17.59 5.44
CA GLY A 96 -1.24 18.74 4.77
C GLY A 96 -2.01 19.09 3.50
N ASN A 97 -1.92 20.35 3.09
CA ASN A 97 -2.49 20.83 1.84
C ASN A 97 -1.45 20.73 0.72
N TRP A 98 -1.80 20.04 -0.36
CA TRP A 98 -0.99 19.90 -1.56
C TRP A 98 -1.77 20.41 -2.77
N SER A 99 -1.08 20.67 -3.88
CA SER A 99 -1.71 21.13 -5.13
C SER A 99 -2.76 20.14 -5.68
N PHE A 100 -2.68 18.86 -5.29
CA PHE A 100 -3.62 17.81 -5.65
C PHE A 100 -4.68 17.51 -4.57
N GLY A 101 -4.73 18.31 -3.49
CA GLY A 101 -5.70 18.17 -2.40
C GLY A 101 -5.08 17.89 -1.03
N VAL A 102 -5.93 17.57 -0.05
CA VAL A 102 -5.50 17.20 1.30
C VAL A 102 -4.88 15.81 1.29
N ALA A 103 -3.68 15.67 1.84
CA ALA A 103 -2.94 14.41 1.88
C ALA A 103 -2.23 14.19 3.21
N ALA A 104 -1.91 12.93 3.52
CA ALA A 104 -1.15 12.57 4.72
C ALA A 104 0.35 12.84 4.49
N ASN A 105 0.95 13.76 5.24
CA ASN A 105 2.38 14.08 5.15
C ASN A 105 3.26 12.92 5.62
N ASN A 106 2.80 12.12 6.58
CA ASN A 106 3.45 10.88 7.02
C ASN A 106 2.87 9.65 6.31
N ASN A 107 2.45 9.79 5.04
CA ASN A 107 1.92 8.70 4.23
C ASN A 107 2.89 7.52 4.15
N HIS A 108 2.35 6.32 4.30
CA HIS A 108 3.08 5.07 4.10
C HIS A 108 2.16 4.02 3.47
N ALA A 109 2.74 2.95 2.94
CA ALA A 109 1.99 1.78 2.50
C ALA A 109 2.70 0.51 2.95
N VAL A 110 1.91 -0.45 3.45
CA VAL A 110 2.38 -1.76 3.90
C VAL A 110 1.57 -2.86 3.23
N THR A 111 2.11 -4.07 3.18
CA THR A 111 1.34 -5.24 2.77
C THR A 111 0.79 -5.94 3.99
N LEU A 112 -0.53 -5.98 4.14
CA LEU A 112 -1.23 -6.83 5.08
C LEU A 112 -1.34 -8.25 4.48
N ASP A 113 -0.73 -9.23 5.15
CA ASP A 113 -0.59 -10.59 4.64
C ASP A 113 -0.84 -11.69 5.70
N GLY A 114 -1.18 -11.31 6.94
CA GLY A 114 -1.59 -12.26 7.96
C GLY A 114 -2.51 -11.68 9.03
N TYR A 115 -3.22 -12.58 9.72
CA TYR A 115 -4.11 -12.24 10.83
C TYR A 115 -4.15 -13.37 11.84
N ASN A 116 -4.04 -13.01 13.12
CA ASN A 116 -4.19 -13.92 14.25
C ASN A 116 -5.39 -13.46 15.08
N LYS A 117 -6.47 -14.24 15.00
CA LYS A 117 -7.71 -13.98 15.74
C LYS A 117 -7.52 -14.14 17.26
N GLY A 118 -6.69 -15.09 17.69
CA GLY A 118 -6.46 -15.39 19.11
C GLY A 118 -5.74 -14.26 19.84
N SER A 119 -4.73 -13.65 19.22
CA SER A 119 -3.99 -12.51 19.79
C SER A 119 -4.51 -11.14 19.35
N ASN A 120 -5.54 -11.09 18.50
CA ASN A 120 -6.06 -9.87 17.86
C ASN A 120 -4.96 -9.03 17.18
N GLN A 121 -4.09 -9.71 16.44
CA GLN A 121 -2.98 -9.09 15.71
C GLN A 121 -3.11 -9.29 14.21
N VAL A 122 -2.53 -8.37 13.46
CA VAL A 122 -2.30 -8.52 12.02
C VAL A 122 -0.81 -8.60 11.76
N HIS A 123 -0.44 -9.31 10.70
CA HIS A 123 0.93 -9.34 10.20
C HIS A 123 1.04 -8.43 8.99
N VAL A 124 2.08 -7.60 8.97
CA VAL A 124 2.39 -6.72 7.86
C VAL A 124 3.81 -6.94 7.39
N SER A 125 4.01 -6.83 6.09
CA SER A 125 5.32 -6.66 5.47
C SER A 125 5.51 -5.18 5.12
N ASP A 126 6.34 -4.52 5.91
CA ASP A 126 6.65 -3.09 5.82
C ASP A 126 7.94 -2.87 5.03
N PRO A 127 7.94 -2.06 3.96
CA PRO A 127 9.14 -1.83 3.17
C PRO A 127 10.24 -1.04 3.90
N ILE A 128 9.93 -0.39 5.04
CA ILE A 128 10.92 0.32 5.88
C ILE A 128 11.43 -0.57 7.02
N SER A 129 10.51 -1.25 7.71
CA SER A 129 10.80 -1.91 8.99
C SER A 129 10.84 -3.44 8.94
N GLY A 130 10.64 -4.03 7.75
CA GLY A 130 10.53 -5.48 7.60
C GLY A 130 9.17 -6.02 8.01
N SER A 131 9.06 -7.33 8.20
CA SER A 131 7.79 -7.97 8.54
C SER A 131 7.60 -8.14 10.05
N TYR A 132 6.40 -7.84 10.55
CA TYR A 132 6.09 -7.93 11.97
C TYR A 132 4.59 -8.06 12.26
N TRP A 133 4.28 -8.51 13.47
CA TRP A 133 2.93 -8.52 14.02
C TRP A 133 2.64 -7.22 14.77
N LEU A 134 1.46 -6.63 14.54
CA LEU A 134 0.98 -5.48 15.30
C LEU A 134 -0.47 -5.67 15.75
N ASN A 135 -0.88 -4.90 16.76
CA ASN A 135 -2.25 -4.90 17.23
C ASN A 135 -3.21 -4.51 16.10
N ARG A 136 -4.25 -5.32 15.88
CA ARG A 136 -5.25 -5.08 14.83
C ARG A 136 -5.91 -3.71 14.96
N THR A 137 -6.25 -3.29 16.18
CA THR A 137 -6.93 -2.00 16.43
C THR A 137 -6.04 -0.82 16.04
N THR A 138 -4.73 -0.90 16.31
CA THR A 138 -3.77 0.12 15.86
C THR A 138 -3.76 0.22 14.33
N PHE A 139 -3.66 -0.91 13.63
CA PHE A 139 -3.72 -0.94 12.18
C PHE A 139 -5.04 -0.35 11.66
N GLU A 140 -6.16 -0.80 12.22
CA GLU A 140 -7.51 -0.42 11.79
C GLU A 140 -7.78 1.08 11.98
N ASN A 141 -7.34 1.65 13.10
CA ASN A 141 -7.48 3.09 13.37
C ASN A 141 -6.74 3.95 12.33
N ILE A 142 -5.50 3.58 12.00
CA ILE A 142 -4.70 4.30 11.02
C ILE A 142 -5.25 4.10 9.60
N TYR A 143 -5.61 2.86 9.24
CA TYR A 143 -6.23 2.55 7.96
C TYR A 143 -7.54 3.32 7.76
N ASN A 144 -8.41 3.37 8.77
CA ASN A 144 -9.73 3.99 8.68
C ASN A 144 -9.70 5.49 8.39
N ALA A 145 -8.58 6.17 8.64
CA ALA A 145 -8.42 7.59 8.28
C ALA A 145 -8.53 7.85 6.77
N ARG A 146 -8.23 6.85 5.93
CA ARG A 146 -8.27 6.97 4.46
C ARG A 146 -9.00 5.84 3.76
N LYS A 147 -8.97 4.63 4.32
CA LYS A 147 -9.50 3.39 3.76
C LYS A 147 -8.98 3.11 2.35
N TYR A 148 -7.69 3.35 2.12
CA TYR A 148 -7.05 3.10 0.82
C TYR A 148 -6.45 1.70 0.83
N ALA A 149 -6.87 0.86 -0.12
CA ALA A 149 -6.45 -0.53 -0.20
C ALA A 149 -6.47 -1.08 -1.63
N VAL A 150 -5.51 -1.94 -1.94
CA VAL A 150 -5.40 -2.71 -3.17
C VAL A 150 -5.15 -4.17 -2.83
N VAL A 151 -6.00 -5.07 -3.31
CA VAL A 151 -5.83 -6.52 -3.11
C VAL A 151 -5.14 -7.16 -4.30
N VAL A 152 -4.31 -8.17 -4.03
CA VAL A 152 -3.69 -9.04 -5.04
C VAL A 152 -4.23 -10.47 -4.86
N ARG A 153 -5.12 -10.89 -5.75
CA ARG A 153 -5.74 -12.23 -5.74
C ARG A 153 -4.92 -13.23 -6.57
#